data_AF-A0AA40K447-F1
#
_entry.id   AF-A0AA40K447-F1
#
_cell.length_a   1.000
_cell.length_b   1.000
_cell.length_c   1.000
_cell.angle_alpha   90.00
_cell.angle_beta   90.00
_cell.angle_gamma   90.00
#
_symmetry.space_group_name_H-M   'P 1'
#
loop_
_entity.id
_entity.type
_entity.pdbx_description
1 polymer ?
#
loop_
_entity_poly.entity_id
_entity_poly.type
_entity_poly.pdbx_seq_one_letter_code
_entity_poly.pdbx_strand_id
1 'polypeptide(L)'
;MIASDKQAEGYDKETYEHALWLGQAAAVTATQTRQSEKNSIRPRTYLLKLEPPLDNPEDVKTAAGLDTTPPIFYGIGDDGEPASFCKIVGAECKDMIISYLNRTGQSTFKPTFITHSVAEKNLCSISAHPTLGIDSILPQHRPNSRSANDPCYLPTQNQYPVLYFVYGTLADPVVLKEKLSLNKEPVYQPARVRGGLLKVWGNKYRALVDAPPQMDYNKVIVDGYAFTIEDSAQEDVLCGYETDKYEVVRCAIELPEDHQVVKGLTFRFVGETD
;
A
#
# COMPACT_ATOMS: atom_id res chain seq x y z
N MET A 1 -19.98 -26.29 13.92
CA MET A 1 -20.90 -25.20 14.27
C MET A 1 -20.26 -24.27 15.31
N ILE A 2 -19.10 -23.70 14.96
CA ILE A 2 -18.41 -22.64 15.72
C ILE A 2 -17.84 -21.67 14.66
N ALA A 3 -18.65 -21.40 13.63
CA ALA A 3 -18.30 -20.59 12.47
C ALA A 3 -19.36 -19.50 12.22
N SER A 4 -20.29 -19.31 13.17
CA SER A 4 -21.45 -18.43 13.01
C SER A 4 -21.72 -17.48 14.19
N ASP A 5 -20.95 -17.57 15.29
CA ASP A 5 -21.26 -16.79 16.52
C ASP A 5 -20.14 -15.85 17.00
N LYS A 6 -19.20 -15.45 16.13
CA LYS A 6 -18.19 -14.42 16.47
C LYS A 6 -18.03 -13.32 15.43
N GLN A 7 -19.12 -12.97 14.76
CA GLN A 7 -19.26 -11.73 13.98
C GLN A 7 -19.74 -10.55 14.86
N ALA A 8 -19.96 -10.77 16.16
CA ALA A 8 -20.55 -9.81 17.10
C ALA A 8 -19.56 -9.12 18.07
N GLU A 9 -18.25 -9.38 17.98
CA GLU A 9 -17.26 -8.83 18.93
C GLU A 9 -16.45 -7.64 18.38
N GLY A 10 -16.86 -7.02 17.26
CA GLY A 10 -16.39 -5.67 16.90
C GLY A 10 -14.87 -5.47 16.85
N TYR A 11 -14.09 -6.50 16.51
CA TYR A 11 -12.65 -6.39 16.35
C TYR A 11 -12.33 -5.85 14.95
N ASP A 12 -12.29 -4.53 14.85
CA ASP A 12 -11.86 -3.82 13.65
C ASP A 12 -10.38 -4.07 13.35
N LYS A 13 -10.00 -4.06 12.05
CA LYS A 13 -8.63 -4.27 11.56
C LYS A 13 -7.62 -3.37 12.31
N GLU A 14 -8.03 -2.16 12.67
CA GLU A 14 -7.23 -1.17 13.42
C GLU A 14 -6.89 -1.63 14.85
N THR A 15 -7.78 -2.40 15.49
CA THR A 15 -7.57 -2.87 16.87
C THR A 15 -6.42 -3.89 16.94
N TYR A 16 -6.20 -4.65 15.87
CA TYR A 16 -5.09 -5.61 15.79
C TYR A 16 -3.76 -4.93 15.44
N GLU A 17 -3.75 -3.92 14.57
CA GLU A 17 -2.55 -3.12 14.30
C GLU A 17 -2.11 -2.34 15.55
N HIS A 18 -3.06 -1.77 16.28
CA HIS A 18 -2.81 -1.17 17.59
C HIS A 18 -2.33 -2.20 18.62
N ALA A 19 -2.85 -3.43 18.62
CA ALA A 19 -2.37 -4.51 19.51
C ALA A 19 -0.97 -5.02 19.12
N LEU A 20 -0.63 -5.07 17.83
CA LEU A 20 0.73 -5.37 17.34
C LEU A 20 1.71 -4.26 17.74
N TRP A 21 1.28 -3.00 17.66
CA TRP A 21 2.07 -1.84 18.05
C TRP A 21 2.25 -1.75 19.58
N LEU A 22 1.19 -1.94 20.36
CA LEU A 22 1.25 -1.98 21.83
C LEU A 22 2.02 -3.21 22.35
N GLY A 23 1.91 -4.35 21.68
CA GLY A 23 2.69 -5.55 21.98
C GLY A 23 4.20 -5.34 21.77
N GLN A 24 4.58 -4.46 20.83
CA GLN A 24 5.97 -4.05 20.60
C GLN A 24 6.43 -2.96 21.59
N ALA A 25 5.54 -2.08 22.04
CA ALA A 25 5.85 -1.08 23.07
C ALA A 25 6.00 -1.69 24.48
N ALA A 26 5.31 -2.80 24.77
CA ALA A 26 5.37 -3.49 26.07
C ALA A 26 6.56 -4.47 26.20
N ALA A 27 7.25 -4.81 25.11
CA ALA A 27 8.37 -5.76 25.10
C ALA A 27 9.72 -5.04 24.93
N VAL A 28 10.09 -4.23 25.92
CA VAL A 28 11.50 -3.87 26.13
C VAL A 28 12.22 -5.09 26.69
N THR A 29 12.60 -6.02 25.82
CA THR A 29 13.80 -6.84 26.01
C THR A 29 14.31 -7.24 24.63
N ALA A 30 15.49 -6.73 24.31
CA ALA A 30 16.20 -6.94 23.07
C ALA A 30 16.43 -8.44 22.79
N THR A 31 15.57 -9.09 22.01
CA THR A 31 15.91 -10.35 21.33
C THR A 31 14.94 -10.78 20.22
N GLN A 32 13.73 -10.19 20.09
CA GLN A 32 12.73 -10.63 19.09
C GLN A 32 12.63 -9.75 17.84
N THR A 33 13.32 -8.61 17.76
CA THR A 33 13.31 -7.72 16.57
C THR A 33 13.92 -8.38 15.32
N ARG A 34 14.79 -9.40 15.47
CA ARG A 34 15.59 -9.95 14.35
C ARG A 34 14.87 -10.90 13.39
N GLN A 35 13.68 -11.42 13.70
CA GLN A 35 13.06 -12.48 12.89
C GLN A 35 12.00 -11.97 11.90
N SER A 36 11.18 -10.97 12.25
CA SER A 36 10.23 -10.38 11.30
C SER A 36 10.84 -9.31 10.38
N GLU A 37 12.00 -8.75 10.76
CA GLU A 37 12.71 -7.73 9.99
C GLU A 37 13.48 -8.28 8.78
N LYS A 38 13.69 -9.60 8.70
CA LYS A 38 14.44 -10.24 7.60
C LYS A 38 13.63 -10.58 6.36
N ASN A 39 12.29 -10.55 6.41
CA ASN A 39 11.45 -11.02 5.30
C ASN A 39 10.71 -9.91 4.54
N SER A 40 10.92 -8.62 4.86
CA SER A 40 10.46 -7.54 3.99
C SER A 40 11.46 -7.32 2.86
N ILE A 41 11.11 -7.77 1.65
CA ILE A 41 11.90 -7.55 0.44
C ILE A 41 12.02 -6.05 0.12
N ARG A 42 11.06 -5.23 0.58
CA ARG A 42 11.03 -3.78 0.34
C ARG A 42 11.69 -3.00 1.49
N PRO A 43 12.49 -1.96 1.18
CA PRO A 43 13.05 -1.07 2.18
C PRO A 43 11.93 -0.25 2.86
N ARG A 44 12.03 -0.06 4.19
CA ARG A 44 11.09 0.77 4.94
C ARG A 44 11.16 2.22 4.48
N THR A 45 10.01 2.88 4.41
CA THR A 45 9.93 4.31 4.12
C THR A 45 9.63 5.10 5.39
N TYR A 46 10.28 6.24 5.54
CA TYR A 46 10.09 7.19 6.64
C TYR A 46 9.78 8.58 6.10
N LEU A 47 8.94 9.33 6.81
CA LEU A 47 8.82 10.77 6.70
C LEU A 47 9.63 11.40 7.84
N LEU A 48 10.69 12.11 7.49
CA LEU A 48 11.45 12.94 8.44
C LEU A 48 10.81 14.31 8.50
N LYS A 49 10.41 14.76 9.70
CA LYS A 49 9.96 16.13 9.91
C LYS A 49 11.11 17.11 9.67
N LEU A 50 10.83 18.14 8.87
CA LEU A 50 11.75 19.24 8.62
C LEU A 50 11.65 20.23 9.77
N GLU A 51 12.72 20.30 10.56
CA GLU A 51 12.85 21.23 11.68
C GLU A 51 14.34 21.52 11.92
N PRO A 52 14.72 22.73 12.39
CA PRO A 52 16.12 23.05 12.64
C PRO A 52 16.73 21.98 13.55
N PRO A 53 17.82 21.33 13.15
CA PRO A 53 18.83 21.74 12.16
C PRO A 53 18.70 21.16 10.74
N LEU A 54 17.63 20.40 10.45
CA LEU A 54 17.35 19.77 9.15
C LEU A 54 16.02 20.32 8.59
N ASP A 55 15.93 21.64 8.39
CA ASP A 55 14.74 22.31 7.88
C ASP A 55 14.70 22.43 6.35
N ASN A 56 15.80 22.08 5.66
CA ASN A 56 15.93 22.12 4.21
C ASN A 56 16.14 20.71 3.61
N PRO A 57 15.44 20.34 2.52
CA PRO A 57 15.65 19.06 1.83
C PRO A 57 17.09 18.79 1.36
N GLU A 58 17.87 19.83 1.04
CA GLU A 58 19.28 19.66 0.66
C GLU A 58 20.17 19.22 1.84
N ASP A 59 19.82 19.64 3.05
CA ASP A 59 20.50 19.19 4.26
C ASP A 59 20.15 17.73 4.55
N VAL A 60 18.88 17.36 4.36
CA VAL A 60 18.44 15.96 4.44
C VAL A 60 19.15 15.10 3.40
N LYS A 61 19.26 15.57 2.16
CA LYS A 61 20.00 14.88 1.09
C LYS A 61 21.44 14.61 1.50
N THR A 62 22.13 15.63 2.02
CA THR A 62 23.52 15.52 2.47
C THR A 62 23.66 14.59 3.67
N ALA A 63 22.78 14.71 4.66
CA ALA A 63 22.80 13.89 5.87
C ALA A 63 22.46 12.42 5.61
N ALA A 64 21.55 12.16 4.66
CA ALA A 64 21.13 10.82 4.26
C ALA A 64 21.94 10.23 3.09
N GLY A 65 22.95 10.94 2.55
CA GLY A 65 23.75 10.45 1.43
C GLY A 65 22.95 10.16 0.16
N LEU A 66 21.90 10.93 -0.11
CA LEU A 66 21.03 10.73 -1.27
C LEU A 66 21.61 11.39 -2.53
N ASP A 67 21.47 10.73 -3.68
CA ASP A 67 21.89 11.31 -4.97
C ASP A 67 20.98 12.45 -5.42
N THR A 68 19.69 12.37 -5.06
CA THR A 68 18.64 13.31 -5.44
C THR A 68 17.97 13.93 -4.22
N THR A 69 17.49 15.15 -4.39
CA THR A 69 16.80 15.88 -3.32
C THR A 69 15.45 15.22 -3.03
N PRO A 70 15.18 14.83 -1.78
CA PRO A 70 13.94 14.13 -1.45
C PRO A 70 12.72 15.04 -1.62
N PRO A 71 11.57 14.50 -2.06
CA PRO A 71 10.33 15.28 -2.18
C PRO A 71 9.79 15.69 -0.80
N ILE A 72 9.19 16.89 -0.76
CA ILE A 72 8.56 17.46 0.45
C ILE A 72 7.08 17.11 0.47
N PHE A 73 6.60 16.72 1.64
CA PHE A 73 5.21 16.52 1.98
C PHE A 73 4.79 17.56 3.01
N TYR A 74 3.61 18.13 2.85
CA TYR A 74 3.04 19.10 3.78
C TYR A 74 1.92 18.45 4.57
N GLY A 75 1.84 18.78 5.85
CA GLY A 75 0.77 18.36 6.75
C GLY A 75 0.39 19.50 7.69
N ILE A 76 -0.74 19.34 8.36
CA ILE A 76 -1.20 20.24 9.42
C ILE A 76 -1.32 19.38 10.68
N GLY A 77 -0.68 19.82 11.76
CA GLY A 77 -0.77 19.13 13.05
C GLY A 77 -2.16 19.29 13.68
N ASP A 78 -2.43 18.49 14.72
CA ASP A 78 -3.68 18.60 15.50
C ASP A 78 -3.83 19.97 16.19
N ASP A 79 -2.70 20.66 16.39
CA ASP A 79 -2.61 22.04 16.88
C ASP A 79 -2.94 23.09 15.80
N GLY A 80 -3.13 22.67 14.56
CA GLY A 80 -3.35 23.54 13.41
C GLY A 80 -2.06 24.09 12.79
N GLU A 81 -0.89 23.71 13.30
CA GLU A 81 0.39 24.23 12.81
C GLU A 81 0.86 23.48 11.56
N PRO A 82 1.37 24.18 10.53
CA PRO A 82 1.89 23.54 9.34
C PRO A 82 3.19 22.78 9.66
N ALA A 83 3.27 21.54 9.22
CA ALA A 83 4.46 20.70 9.30
C ALA A 83 4.91 20.30 7.90
N SER A 84 6.22 20.22 7.70
CA SER A 84 6.82 19.75 6.44
C SER A 84 7.65 18.51 6.69
N PHE A 85 7.68 17.59 5.74
CA PHE A 85 8.35 16.31 5.86
C PHE A 85 9.11 15.94 4.58
N CYS A 86 10.24 15.25 4.71
CA CYS A 86 10.96 14.65 3.59
C CYS A 86 10.80 13.12 3.61
N LYS A 87 10.53 12.52 2.45
CA LYS A 87 10.51 11.06 2.29
C LYS A 87 11.93 10.51 2.22
N ILE A 88 12.21 9.53 3.07
CA ILE A 88 13.46 8.79 3.14
C ILE A 88 13.14 7.31 2.97
N VAL A 89 13.91 6.63 2.13
CA VAL A 89 13.76 5.19 1.87
C VAL A 89 14.97 4.48 2.44
N GLY A 90 14.75 3.41 3.20
CA GLY A 90 15.79 2.60 3.82
C GLY A 90 16.08 2.96 5.27
N ALA A 91 16.43 1.95 6.05
CA ALA A 91 16.88 2.14 7.44
C ALA A 91 18.28 2.74 7.49
N GLU A 92 19.12 2.42 6.49
CA GLU A 92 20.45 2.96 6.29
C GLU A 92 20.43 4.49 6.16
N CYS A 93 19.47 5.06 5.44
CA CYS A 93 19.35 6.52 5.31
C CYS A 93 19.01 7.18 6.64
N LYS A 94 18.13 6.55 7.43
CA LYS A 94 17.82 7.00 8.79
C LYS A 94 19.04 6.95 9.70
N ASP A 95 19.82 5.86 9.65
CA ASP A 95 21.03 5.70 10.44
C ASP A 95 22.12 6.71 10.03
N MET A 96 22.23 7.01 8.74
CA MET A 96 23.15 8.04 8.21
C MET A 96 22.79 9.43 8.74
N ILE A 97 21.51 9.80 8.76
CA ILE A 97 21.07 11.09 9.31
C ILE A 97 21.40 11.20 10.81
N ILE A 98 21.10 10.15 11.58
CA ILE A 98 21.44 10.10 13.01
C ILE A 98 22.96 10.23 13.21
N SER A 99 23.74 9.52 12.41
CA SER A 99 25.21 9.58 12.46
C SER A 99 25.74 10.97 12.09
N TYR A 100 25.14 11.62 11.10
CA TYR A 100 25.47 12.97 10.66
C TYR A 100 25.28 13.98 11.80
N LEU A 101 24.11 13.97 12.45
CA LEU A 101 23.78 14.88 13.55
C LEU A 101 24.68 14.71 14.77
N ASN A 102 25.06 13.47 15.07
CA ASN A 102 26.03 13.19 16.13
C ASN A 102 27.41 13.78 15.79
N ARG A 103 27.81 13.75 14.51
CA ARG A 103 29.11 14.24 14.05
C ARG A 103 29.18 15.77 13.94
N THR A 104 28.06 16.44 13.66
CA THR A 104 27.96 17.91 13.61
C THR A 104 27.79 18.55 14.98
N GLY A 105 27.80 17.77 16.07
CA GLY A 105 27.69 18.27 17.44
C GLY A 105 26.25 18.57 17.89
N GLN A 106 25.25 18.08 17.15
CA GLN A 106 23.83 18.26 17.43
C GLN A 106 23.23 17.04 18.15
N SER A 107 24.01 16.37 18.99
CA SER A 107 23.62 15.13 19.69
C SER A 107 22.41 15.28 20.63
N THR A 108 22.05 16.52 21.00
CA THR A 108 20.85 16.83 21.79
C THR A 108 19.57 16.86 20.96
N PHE A 109 19.68 17.07 19.65
CA PHE A 109 18.55 17.08 18.73
C PHE A 109 18.10 15.65 18.43
N LYS A 110 16.80 15.39 18.58
CA LYS A 110 16.19 14.09 18.26
C LYS A 110 15.26 14.27 17.07
N PRO A 111 15.67 13.84 15.85
CA PRO A 111 14.83 13.98 14.68
C PRO A 111 13.56 13.15 14.80
N THR A 112 12.45 13.71 14.31
CA THR A 112 11.17 13.02 14.29
C THR A 112 11.02 12.24 12.98
N PHE A 113 11.02 10.91 13.09
CA PHE A 113 10.75 10.00 11.98
C PHE A 113 9.37 9.36 12.14
N ILE A 114 8.53 9.49 11.13
CA ILE A 114 7.23 8.83 11.03
C ILE A 114 7.35 7.71 10.02
N THR A 115 6.88 6.51 10.36
CA THR A 115 6.82 5.42 9.39
C THR A 115 5.78 5.72 8.33
N HIS A 116 6.17 5.67 7.05
CA HIS A 116 5.28 5.90 5.93
C HIS A 116 4.91 4.56 5.30
N SER A 117 3.89 3.93 5.88
CA SER A 117 3.39 2.62 5.44
C SER A 117 2.12 2.83 4.63
N VAL A 118 2.28 2.97 3.32
CA VAL A 118 1.17 3.11 2.36
C VAL A 118 1.35 2.09 1.25
N ALA A 119 0.24 1.59 0.71
CA ALA A 119 0.27 0.69 -0.43
C ALA A 119 0.84 1.42 -1.64
N GLU A 120 1.92 0.91 -2.22
CA GLU A 120 2.57 1.58 -3.34
C GLU A 120 1.77 1.39 -4.63
N LYS A 121 1.56 2.47 -5.37
CA LYS A 121 1.06 2.44 -6.75
C LYS A 121 2.18 2.89 -7.69
N ASN A 122 2.78 1.94 -8.40
CA ASN A 122 3.90 2.19 -9.32
C ASN A 122 3.60 1.63 -10.71
N LEU A 123 2.53 2.12 -11.34
CA LEU A 123 2.07 1.65 -12.64
C LEU A 123 3.01 2.10 -13.76
N CYS A 124 3.67 1.15 -14.41
CA CYS A 124 4.60 1.42 -15.50
C CYS A 124 3.84 1.93 -16.75
N SER A 125 4.36 2.97 -17.41
CA SER A 125 3.77 3.53 -18.63
C SER A 125 4.18 2.81 -19.92
N ILE A 126 5.18 1.94 -19.85
CA ILE A 126 5.77 1.24 -21.00
C ILE A 126 5.71 -0.29 -20.89
N SER A 127 5.09 -0.80 -19.83
CA SER A 127 4.87 -2.23 -19.64
C SER A 127 3.60 -2.47 -18.83
N ALA A 128 3.08 -3.69 -18.88
CA ALA A 128 1.93 -4.09 -18.06
C ALA A 128 2.27 -4.16 -16.55
N HIS A 129 3.51 -3.88 -16.13
CA HIS A 129 3.88 -3.93 -14.72
C HIS A 129 3.22 -2.82 -13.89
N PRO A 130 2.77 -3.10 -12.65
CA PRO A 130 2.36 -4.40 -12.14
C PRO A 130 0.92 -4.73 -12.59
N THR A 131 0.66 -6.00 -12.90
CA THR A 131 -0.68 -6.54 -13.20
C THR A 131 -0.88 -7.86 -12.45
N LEU A 132 -2.05 -8.03 -11.84
CA LEU A 132 -2.42 -9.25 -11.11
C LEU A 132 -2.29 -10.48 -12.01
N GLY A 133 -1.55 -11.48 -11.54
CA GLY A 133 -1.35 -12.75 -12.23
C GLY A 133 -0.47 -12.70 -13.48
N ILE A 134 0.17 -11.56 -13.77
CA ILE A 134 1.05 -11.40 -14.94
C ILE A 134 2.47 -11.07 -14.47
N ASP A 135 3.40 -11.97 -14.80
CA ASP A 135 4.81 -11.67 -14.67
C ASP A 135 5.32 -10.90 -15.89
N SER A 136 5.31 -9.58 -15.77
CA SER A 136 5.75 -8.64 -16.82
C SER A 136 7.22 -8.79 -17.25
N ILE A 137 8.06 -9.53 -16.50
CA ILE A 137 9.45 -9.75 -16.88
C ILE A 137 9.60 -10.85 -17.94
N LEU A 138 8.58 -11.71 -18.12
CA LEU A 138 8.64 -12.80 -19.08
C LEU A 138 8.44 -12.30 -20.52
N PRO A 139 9.21 -12.82 -21.51
CA PRO A 139 9.13 -12.34 -22.89
C PRO A 139 7.73 -12.39 -23.51
N GLN A 140 6.90 -13.37 -23.16
CA GLN A 140 5.54 -13.47 -23.69
C GLN A 140 4.58 -12.38 -23.19
N HIS A 141 4.91 -11.72 -22.08
CA HIS A 141 4.14 -10.61 -21.52
C HIS A 141 4.73 -9.25 -21.90
N ARG A 142 5.81 -9.24 -22.71
CA ARG A 142 6.35 -8.02 -23.26
C ARG A 142 5.36 -7.48 -24.30
N PRO A 143 5.00 -6.20 -24.23
CA PRO A 143 4.09 -5.61 -25.18
C PRO A 143 4.64 -5.65 -26.61
N ASN A 144 3.78 -6.01 -27.56
CA ASN A 144 4.09 -6.04 -28.99
C ASN A 144 4.22 -4.63 -29.58
N SER A 145 3.61 -3.62 -28.93
CA SER A 145 3.65 -2.21 -29.33
C SER A 145 4.20 -1.35 -28.18
N ARG A 146 5.18 -0.50 -28.48
CA ARG A 146 5.76 0.44 -27.49
C ARG A 146 4.98 1.76 -27.43
N SER A 147 3.75 1.80 -27.95
CA SER A 147 2.91 2.99 -27.87
C SER A 147 2.47 3.21 -26.42
N ALA A 148 2.73 4.39 -25.87
CA ALA A 148 2.25 4.76 -24.53
C ALA A 148 0.71 4.71 -24.38
N ASN A 149 -0.01 4.67 -25.51
CA ASN A 149 -1.47 4.55 -25.57
C ASN A 149 -1.95 3.11 -25.80
N ASP A 150 -1.08 2.11 -25.65
CA ASP A 150 -1.52 0.71 -25.72
C ASP A 150 -2.54 0.46 -24.60
N PRO A 151 -3.75 -0.04 -24.93
CA PRO A 151 -4.75 -0.33 -23.92
C PRO A 151 -4.24 -1.22 -22.79
N CYS A 152 -3.21 -2.06 -23.00
CA CYS A 152 -2.64 -2.91 -21.95
C CYS A 152 -1.97 -2.14 -20.80
N TYR A 153 -1.68 -0.84 -20.95
CA TYR A 153 -1.14 0.01 -19.88
C TYR A 153 -2.21 0.81 -19.14
N LEU A 154 -3.49 0.55 -19.39
CA LEU A 154 -4.59 1.18 -18.67
C LEU A 154 -5.02 0.34 -17.46
N PRO A 155 -5.37 0.96 -16.32
CA PRO A 155 -5.32 2.40 -16.06
C PRO A 155 -3.89 2.96 -15.97
N THR A 156 -3.70 4.25 -16.28
CA THR A 156 -2.41 4.93 -16.07
C THR A 156 -2.25 5.38 -14.62
N GLN A 157 -1.02 5.75 -14.22
CA GLN A 157 -0.68 6.13 -12.83
C GLN A 157 -1.64 7.18 -12.22
N ASN A 158 -2.03 8.19 -13.00
CA ASN A 158 -2.83 9.33 -12.52
C ASN A 158 -4.20 9.41 -13.21
N GLN A 159 -4.72 8.27 -13.68
CA GLN A 159 -6.01 8.23 -14.35
C GLN A 159 -7.16 8.15 -13.33
N TYR A 160 -8.07 9.11 -13.39
CA TYR A 160 -9.31 9.14 -12.62
C TYR A 160 -10.48 9.62 -13.49
N PRO A 161 -11.72 9.19 -13.23
CA PRO A 161 -12.07 8.14 -12.27
C PRO A 161 -11.55 6.77 -12.69
N VAL A 162 -11.35 5.87 -11.73
CA VAL A 162 -10.83 4.52 -11.96
C VAL A 162 -11.59 3.48 -11.14
N LEU A 163 -11.89 2.35 -11.77
CA LEU A 163 -12.58 1.25 -11.11
C LEU A 163 -11.58 0.41 -10.32
N TYR A 164 -11.85 0.24 -9.03
CA TYR A 164 -11.12 -0.64 -8.14
C TYR A 164 -11.92 -1.90 -7.87
N PHE A 165 -11.27 -3.06 -7.98
CA PHE A 165 -11.77 -4.28 -7.38
C PHE A 165 -11.37 -4.30 -5.91
N VAL A 166 -12.36 -4.43 -5.03
CA VAL A 166 -12.20 -4.51 -3.58
C VAL A 166 -12.75 -5.82 -3.05
N TYR A 167 -12.11 -6.31 -1.98
CA TYR A 167 -12.44 -7.55 -1.29
C TYR A 167 -12.12 -7.38 0.20
N GLY A 168 -12.42 -8.38 1.01
CA GLY A 168 -12.09 -8.34 2.44
C GLY A 168 -12.86 -7.25 3.18
N THR A 169 -12.18 -6.43 3.97
CA THR A 169 -12.81 -5.36 4.78
C THR A 169 -13.24 -4.17 3.93
N LEU A 170 -12.52 -3.85 2.85
CA LEU A 170 -12.92 -2.79 1.92
C LEU A 170 -14.18 -3.13 1.12
N ALA A 171 -14.64 -4.38 1.12
CA ALA A 171 -15.94 -4.74 0.56
C ALA A 171 -17.12 -4.37 1.48
N ASP A 172 -16.86 -4.00 2.73
CA ASP A 172 -17.90 -3.53 3.65
C ASP A 172 -18.21 -2.04 3.37
N PRO A 173 -19.47 -1.68 3.02
CA PRO A 173 -19.84 -0.31 2.75
C PRO A 173 -19.68 0.62 3.94
N VAL A 174 -19.77 0.10 5.18
CA VAL A 174 -19.58 0.90 6.40
C VAL A 174 -18.13 1.32 6.52
N VAL A 175 -17.19 0.39 6.35
CA VAL A 175 -15.75 0.65 6.41
C VAL A 175 -15.36 1.67 5.34
N LEU A 176 -15.77 1.45 4.09
CA LEU A 176 -15.38 2.35 3.00
C LEU A 176 -16.00 3.74 3.16
N LYS A 177 -17.27 3.82 3.58
CA LYS A 177 -17.94 5.10 3.86
C LYS A 177 -17.21 5.88 4.94
N GLU A 178 -16.82 5.23 6.02
CA GLU A 178 -16.09 5.85 7.13
C GLU A 178 -14.73 6.36 6.67
N LYS A 179 -13.92 5.51 6.03
CA LYS A 179 -12.56 5.88 5.61
C LYS A 179 -12.57 7.00 4.59
N LEU A 180 -13.43 6.93 3.58
CA LEU A 180 -13.54 7.97 2.55
C LEU A 180 -14.42 9.15 2.99
N SER A 181 -14.95 9.15 4.22
CA SER A 181 -15.86 10.19 4.74
C SER A 181 -17.02 10.51 3.78
N LEU A 182 -17.60 9.48 3.16
CA LEU A 182 -18.63 9.66 2.14
C LEU A 182 -19.96 10.10 2.76
N ASN A 183 -20.57 11.13 2.16
CA ASN A 183 -21.90 11.61 2.56
C ASN A 183 -23.01 10.57 2.32
N LYS A 184 -22.81 9.67 1.34
CA LYS A 184 -23.74 8.62 0.96
C LYS A 184 -23.07 7.26 1.10
N GLU A 185 -23.89 6.22 1.20
CA GLU A 185 -23.38 4.85 1.18
C GLU A 185 -22.72 4.55 -0.19
N PRO A 186 -21.54 3.92 -0.22
CA PRO A 186 -20.86 3.61 -1.47
C PRO A 186 -21.68 2.63 -2.31
N VAL A 187 -21.75 2.90 -3.61
CA VAL A 187 -22.45 2.03 -4.56
C VAL A 187 -21.46 1.00 -5.09
N TYR A 188 -21.57 -0.23 -4.60
CA TYR A 188 -20.81 -1.35 -5.13
C TYR A 188 -21.52 -2.03 -6.29
N GLN A 189 -20.72 -2.54 -7.23
CA GLN A 189 -21.16 -3.47 -8.24
C GLN A 189 -20.54 -4.84 -7.97
N PRO A 190 -21.29 -5.95 -7.96
CA PRO A 190 -20.70 -7.29 -7.88
C PRO A 190 -19.66 -7.48 -8.98
N ALA A 191 -18.48 -7.97 -8.62
CA ALA A 191 -17.37 -8.07 -9.56
C ALA A 191 -16.51 -9.31 -9.33
N ARG A 192 -15.74 -9.68 -10.35
CA ARG A 192 -14.79 -10.79 -10.32
C ARG A 192 -13.46 -10.38 -10.92
N VAL A 193 -12.38 -10.96 -10.42
CA VAL A 193 -11.05 -10.86 -11.05
C VAL A 193 -10.45 -12.25 -11.26
N ARG A 194 -9.57 -12.36 -12.25
CA ARG A 194 -8.79 -13.57 -12.56
C ARG A 194 -7.31 -13.35 -12.32
N GLY A 195 -6.57 -14.45 -12.21
CA GLY A 195 -5.11 -14.43 -12.08
C GLY A 195 -4.60 -14.17 -10.66
N GLY A 196 -5.48 -13.99 -9.69
CA GLY A 196 -5.14 -13.92 -8.27
C GLY A 196 -5.89 -14.95 -7.45
N LEU A 197 -5.36 -15.32 -6.29
CA LEU A 197 -6.05 -16.14 -5.29
C LEU A 197 -6.10 -15.46 -3.94
N LEU A 198 -7.15 -15.75 -3.17
CA LEU A 198 -7.20 -15.37 -1.76
C LEU A 198 -6.54 -16.46 -0.91
N LYS A 199 -5.43 -16.11 -0.25
CA LYS A 199 -4.80 -16.94 0.78
C LYS A 199 -5.15 -16.43 2.17
N VAL A 200 -5.12 -17.33 3.14
CA VAL A 200 -5.23 -16.95 4.55
C VAL A 200 -3.86 -16.45 5.02
N TRP A 201 -3.84 -15.31 5.69
CA TRP A 201 -2.66 -14.72 6.30
C TRP A 201 -2.94 -14.45 7.78
N GLY A 202 -2.05 -14.88 8.67
CA GLY A 202 -2.20 -14.67 10.12
C GLY A 202 -3.45 -15.35 10.69
N ASN A 203 -3.81 -16.53 10.16
CA ASN A 203 -4.96 -17.37 10.53
C ASN A 203 -6.36 -16.76 10.39
N LYS A 204 -6.50 -15.50 9.95
CA LYS A 204 -7.82 -14.82 9.89
C LYS A 204 -8.05 -14.00 8.63
N TYR A 205 -7.01 -13.43 8.03
CA TYR A 205 -7.16 -12.44 6.97
C TYR A 205 -7.07 -13.07 5.59
N ARG A 206 -7.82 -12.55 4.63
CA ARG A 206 -7.75 -13.00 3.23
C ARG A 206 -6.90 -12.00 2.46
N ALA A 207 -5.76 -12.46 1.95
CA ALA A 207 -4.82 -11.67 1.17
C ALA A 207 -4.89 -12.11 -0.30
N LEU A 208 -5.10 -11.17 -1.22
CA LEU A 208 -5.03 -11.44 -2.65
C LEU A 208 -3.57 -11.49 -3.09
N VAL A 209 -3.15 -12.63 -3.60
CA VAL A 209 -1.80 -12.85 -4.17
C VAL A 209 -1.91 -13.34 -5.60
N ASP A 210 -0.82 -13.29 -6.37
CA ASP A 210 -0.79 -13.84 -7.72
C ASP A 210 -1.02 -15.36 -7.71
N ALA A 211 -1.80 -15.84 -8.68
CA ALA A 211 -1.98 -17.26 -8.92
C ALA A 211 -0.67 -17.93 -9.36
N PRO A 212 -0.32 -19.10 -8.81
CA PRO A 212 0.82 -19.87 -9.30
C PRO A 212 0.67 -20.19 -10.80
N PRO A 213 1.75 -20.17 -11.59
CA PRO A 213 1.68 -20.42 -13.05
C PRO A 213 1.08 -21.77 -13.44
N GLN A 214 1.11 -22.75 -12.53
CA GLN A 214 0.58 -24.09 -12.75
C GLN A 214 -0.95 -24.16 -12.63
N MET A 215 -1.59 -23.17 -12.02
CA MET A 215 -3.05 -23.11 -11.95
C MET A 215 -3.63 -22.60 -13.27
N ASP A 216 -4.75 -23.21 -13.67
CA ASP A 216 -5.52 -22.76 -14.84
C ASP A 216 -6.11 -21.38 -14.57
N TYR A 217 -5.59 -20.37 -15.29
CA TYR A 217 -6.03 -18.96 -15.19
C TYR A 217 -7.55 -18.81 -15.25
N ASN A 218 -8.25 -19.64 -16.05
CA ASN A 218 -9.70 -19.56 -16.19
C ASN A 218 -10.47 -20.08 -14.98
N LYS A 219 -9.81 -20.84 -14.10
CA LYS A 219 -10.40 -21.42 -12.89
C LYS A 219 -10.07 -20.65 -11.62
N VAL A 220 -9.08 -19.75 -11.65
CA VAL A 220 -8.74 -18.91 -10.51
C VAL A 220 -9.53 -17.61 -10.59
N ILE A 221 -10.72 -17.63 -9.98
CA ILE A 221 -11.64 -16.49 -9.93
C ILE A 221 -11.78 -16.06 -8.47
N VAL A 222 -11.69 -14.76 -8.22
CA VAL A 222 -11.98 -14.15 -6.92
C VAL A 222 -13.20 -13.25 -7.08
N ASP A 223 -14.26 -13.58 -6.33
CA ASP A 223 -15.44 -12.73 -6.19
C ASP A 223 -15.18 -11.60 -5.20
N GLY A 224 -15.74 -10.44 -5.51
CA GLY A 224 -15.67 -9.23 -4.69
C GLY A 224 -16.60 -8.16 -5.26
N TYR A 225 -16.19 -6.91 -5.14
CA TYR A 225 -16.98 -5.78 -5.62
C TYR A 225 -16.10 -4.81 -6.39
N ALA A 226 -16.72 -4.09 -7.32
CA ALA A 226 -16.13 -2.96 -8.00
C ALA A 226 -16.65 -1.67 -7.37
N PHE A 227 -15.73 -0.73 -7.15
CA PHE A 227 -16.00 0.60 -6.63
C PHE A 227 -15.21 1.63 -7.42
N THR A 228 -15.85 2.73 -7.80
CA THR A 228 -15.19 3.81 -8.55
C THR A 228 -14.52 4.78 -7.59
N ILE A 229 -13.22 4.95 -7.75
CA ILE A 229 -12.46 6.01 -7.09
C ILE A 229 -12.44 7.23 -8.01
N GLU A 230 -12.89 8.37 -7.49
CA GLU A 230 -13.12 9.58 -8.28
C GLU A 230 -11.86 10.46 -8.41
N ASP A 231 -10.98 10.42 -7.41
CA ASP A 231 -9.80 11.26 -7.35
C ASP A 231 -8.65 10.63 -6.54
N SER A 232 -7.48 11.24 -6.61
CA SER A 232 -6.28 10.76 -5.91
C SER A 232 -6.38 10.84 -4.40
N ALA A 233 -7.15 11.79 -3.83
CA ALA A 233 -7.24 11.92 -2.38
C ALA A 233 -8.00 10.73 -1.77
N GLN A 234 -9.05 10.27 -2.44
CA GLN A 234 -9.72 9.02 -2.08
C GLN A 234 -8.77 7.82 -2.19
N GLU A 235 -7.99 7.74 -3.27
CA GLU A 235 -7.03 6.65 -3.47
C GLU A 235 -5.94 6.63 -2.39
N ASP A 236 -5.41 7.79 -2.01
CA ASP A 236 -4.37 7.94 -0.99
C ASP A 236 -4.86 7.43 0.38
N VAL A 237 -6.12 7.70 0.74
CA VAL A 237 -6.74 7.17 1.97
C VAL A 237 -6.80 5.66 1.96
N LEU A 238 -7.21 5.04 0.84
CA LEU A 238 -7.27 3.58 0.74
C LEU A 238 -5.87 2.96 0.73
N CYS A 239 -4.91 3.59 0.06
CA CYS A 239 -3.51 3.17 0.09
C CYS A 239 -2.94 3.22 1.51
N GLY A 240 -3.30 4.24 2.30
CA GLY A 240 -2.95 4.32 3.72
C GLY A 240 -3.59 3.21 4.54
N TYR A 241 -4.88 2.91 4.33
CA TYR A 241 -5.60 1.84 5.04
C TYR A 241 -5.09 0.43 4.73
N GLU A 242 -4.63 0.19 3.50
CA GLU A 242 -4.04 -1.11 3.14
C GLU A 242 -2.58 -1.23 3.54
N THR A 243 -1.85 -0.12 3.72
CA THR A 243 -0.46 -0.07 4.20
C THR A 243 0.56 -0.65 3.23
N ASP A 244 1.85 -0.60 3.59
CA ASP A 244 2.96 -1.17 2.80
C ASP A 244 2.94 -2.71 2.68
N LYS A 245 1.94 -3.37 3.29
CA LYS A 245 1.65 -4.80 3.09
C LYS A 245 1.04 -5.11 1.74
N TYR A 246 0.50 -4.10 1.06
CA TYR A 246 -0.10 -4.25 -0.24
C TYR A 246 0.55 -3.31 -1.25
N GLU A 247 0.29 -3.57 -2.51
CA GLU A 247 0.56 -2.66 -3.61
C GLU A 247 -0.66 -2.58 -4.51
N VAL A 248 -0.79 -1.46 -5.22
CA VAL A 248 -1.82 -1.27 -6.22
C VAL A 248 -1.33 -1.84 -7.55
N VAL A 249 -2.10 -2.77 -8.12
CA VAL A 249 -1.81 -3.41 -9.41
C VAL A 249 -2.98 -3.29 -10.37
N ARG A 250 -2.69 -3.36 -11.67
CA ARG A 250 -3.74 -3.48 -12.69
C ARG A 250 -4.41 -4.85 -12.61
N CYS A 251 -5.69 -4.90 -12.97
CA CYS A 251 -6.43 -6.13 -13.13
C CYS A 251 -7.53 -5.97 -14.19
N ALA A 252 -8.05 -7.11 -14.65
CA ALA A 252 -9.28 -7.17 -15.44
C ALA A 252 -10.44 -7.47 -14.50
N ILE A 253 -11.36 -6.51 -14.37
CA ILE A 253 -12.55 -6.58 -13.54
C ILE A 253 -13.72 -7.03 -14.41
N GLU A 254 -14.24 -8.21 -14.14
CA GLU A 254 -15.46 -8.72 -14.73
C GLU A 254 -16.65 -8.21 -13.94
N LEU A 255 -17.55 -7.49 -14.61
CA LEU A 255 -18.85 -7.04 -14.10
C LEU A 255 -19.91 -8.00 -14.63
N PRO A 256 -20.36 -8.99 -13.85
CA PRO A 256 -21.21 -10.06 -14.36
C PRO A 256 -22.59 -9.58 -14.80
N GLU A 257 -23.12 -8.54 -14.15
CA GLU A 257 -24.44 -7.96 -14.45
C GLU A 257 -24.45 -7.24 -15.81
N ASP A 258 -23.36 -6.54 -16.14
CA ASP A 258 -23.21 -5.81 -17.40
C ASP A 258 -22.59 -6.65 -18.53
N HIS A 259 -22.20 -7.89 -18.23
CA HIS A 259 -21.42 -8.76 -19.12
C HIS A 259 -20.16 -8.09 -19.70
N GLN A 260 -19.54 -7.22 -18.90
CA GLN A 260 -18.40 -6.39 -19.32
C GLN A 260 -17.12 -6.80 -18.59
N VAL A 261 -15.98 -6.64 -19.26
CA VAL A 261 -14.66 -6.68 -18.64
C VAL A 261 -14.02 -5.31 -18.74
N VAL A 262 -13.72 -4.71 -17.60
CA VAL A 262 -13.15 -3.37 -17.47
C VAL A 262 -11.72 -3.49 -16.94
N LYS A 263 -10.81 -2.65 -17.42
CA LYS A 263 -9.46 -2.55 -16.84
C LYS A 263 -9.53 -1.65 -15.60
N GLY A 264 -9.10 -2.19 -14.48
CA GLY A 264 -9.15 -1.50 -13.20
C GLY A 264 -7.91 -1.77 -12.38
N LEU A 265 -8.00 -1.44 -11.10
CA LEU A 265 -6.95 -1.60 -10.12
C LEU A 265 -7.42 -2.48 -8.95
N THR A 266 -6.49 -3.03 -8.20
CA THR A 266 -6.77 -3.79 -6.96
C THR A 266 -5.57 -3.73 -6.04
N PHE A 267 -5.78 -4.01 -4.75
CA PHE A 267 -4.71 -4.19 -3.77
C PHE A 267 -4.24 -5.65 -3.77
N ARG A 268 -2.97 -5.87 -4.11
CA ARG A 268 -2.28 -7.17 -4.05
C ARG A 268 -1.34 -7.20 -2.86
N PHE A 269 -1.39 -8.27 -2.06
CA PHE A 269 -0.51 -8.47 -0.93
C PHE A 269 0.92 -8.78 -1.40
N VAL A 270 1.92 -8.12 -0.80
CA VAL A 270 3.33 -8.25 -1.18
C VAL A 270 4.17 -9.04 -0.18
N GLY A 271 3.56 -9.51 0.91
CA GLY A 271 4.22 -10.30 1.94
C GLY A 271 4.18 -11.81 1.67
N GLU A 272 4.80 -12.57 2.58
CA GLU A 272 4.70 -14.02 2.61
C GLU A 272 3.36 -14.44 3.23
N THR A 273 2.66 -15.32 2.54
CA THR A 273 1.44 -15.98 3.03
C THR A 273 1.80 -17.33 3.64
N ASP A 274 1.08 -17.74 4.67
CA ASP A 274 1.24 -19.04 5.33
C ASP A 274 0.92 -20.24 4.39
#